data_AF-A0A7Y2EJ51-F1
#
_entry.id   AF-A0A7Y2EJ51-F1
#
_cell.length_a   1.000
_cell.length_b   1.000
_cell.length_c   1.000
_cell.angle_alpha   90.00
_cell.angle_beta   90.00
_cell.angle_gamma   90.00
#
_symmetry.space_group_name_H-M   'P 1'
#
loop_
_entity.id
_entity.type
_entity.pdbx_description
1 polymer ?
#
loop_
_entity_poly.entity_id
_entity_poly.type
_entity_poly.pdbx_seq_one_letter_code
_entity_poly.pdbx_strand_id
1 'polypeptide(L)'
;FKFIKGPVFANIILADEINRTPPKTQAALLEAMQERAVTVAGHHYKLDLPYFVLATQNPIEQEGTYPLPEAQLDRFMFAINLDYPSFKEEVEVVRTTTSDDVATVNPLFTAEEILNYQHVIRRIPVADNVIEYAVEMVAKTRPDSDTATDLVKQYIDWGAGPRASQNLILAAKTHAAIQGKFSPDIENVQVVANPILRHRIIKNYKAEAEGVTDEQVIKSLF
;
A
#
# COMPACT_ATOMS: atom_id res chain seq x y z
N PHE A 1 -34.92 9.42 13.73
CA PHE A 1 -33.67 9.83 13.07
C PHE A 1 -33.41 8.90 11.89
N LYS A 2 -33.17 9.41 10.67
CA LYS A 2 -32.83 8.59 9.49
C LYS A 2 -31.35 8.80 9.19
N PHE A 3 -30.56 7.74 9.29
CA PHE A 3 -29.14 7.81 8.96
C PHE A 3 -28.97 7.99 7.44
N ILE A 4 -28.14 8.96 7.05
CA ILE A 4 -27.77 9.21 5.66
C ILE A 4 -26.34 8.70 5.48
N LYS A 5 -26.16 7.73 4.59
CA LYS A 5 -24.84 7.16 4.28
C LYS A 5 -23.94 8.25 3.72
N GLY A 6 -22.78 8.44 4.34
CA GLY A 6 -21.76 9.39 3.90
C GLY A 6 -20.87 8.83 2.78
N PRO A 7 -19.83 9.59 2.37
CA PRO A 7 -18.95 9.24 1.25
C PRO A 7 -18.18 7.92 1.41
N VAL A 8 -17.95 7.48 2.66
CA VAL A 8 -17.29 6.20 2.96
C VAL A 8 -18.12 4.98 2.55
N PHE A 9 -19.40 5.13 2.21
CA PHE A 9 -20.24 4.04 1.69
C PHE A 9 -20.13 3.94 0.16
N ALA A 10 -18.94 3.61 -0.33
CA ALA A 10 -18.66 3.35 -1.74
C ALA A 10 -17.58 2.27 -1.90
N ASN A 11 -17.39 1.74 -3.12
CA ASN A 11 -16.40 0.68 -3.36
C ASN A 11 -14.96 1.18 -3.48
N ILE A 12 -14.77 2.38 -4.04
CA ILE A 12 -13.47 3.02 -4.20
C ILE A 12 -13.54 4.39 -3.52
N ILE A 13 -12.64 4.63 -2.58
CA ILE A 13 -12.53 5.88 -1.84
C ILE A 13 -11.17 6.50 -2.16
N LEU A 14 -11.19 7.72 -2.70
CA LEU A 14 -10.01 8.57 -2.79
C LEU A 14 -10.03 9.54 -1.60
N ALA A 15 -9.14 9.32 -0.65
CA ALA A 15 -8.89 10.20 0.48
C ALA A 15 -7.71 11.13 0.14
N ASP A 16 -8.05 12.22 -0.53
CA ASP A 16 -7.06 13.19 -0.97
C ASP A 16 -6.47 13.97 0.22
N GLU A 17 -5.15 14.11 0.23
CA GLU A 17 -4.37 14.82 1.24
C GLU A 17 -4.77 14.45 2.67
N ILE A 18 -4.76 13.15 2.98
CA ILE A 18 -5.20 12.62 4.28
C ILE A 18 -4.44 13.26 5.45
N ASN A 19 -3.20 13.70 5.23
CA ASN A 19 -2.37 14.41 6.18
C ASN A 19 -2.89 15.83 6.51
N ARG A 20 -3.85 16.41 5.79
CA ARG A 20 -4.46 17.71 6.13
C ARG A 20 -5.65 17.58 7.08
N THR A 21 -6.11 16.36 7.35
CA THR A 21 -7.25 16.11 8.23
C THR A 21 -6.80 15.89 9.68
N PRO A 22 -7.61 16.27 10.68
CA PRO A 22 -7.28 16.02 12.07
C PRO A 22 -7.12 14.51 12.37
N PRO A 23 -6.30 14.12 13.36
CA PRO A 23 -6.04 12.70 13.68
C PRO A 23 -7.29 11.86 13.94
N LYS A 24 -8.37 12.47 14.47
CA LYS A 24 -9.66 11.77 14.68
C LYS A 24 -10.32 11.35 13.36
N THR A 25 -10.24 12.19 12.34
CA THR A 25 -10.80 11.91 11.00
C THR A 25 -9.97 10.83 10.30
N GLN A 26 -8.64 10.92 10.40
CA GLN A 26 -7.73 9.87 9.91
C GLN A 26 -8.06 8.52 10.56
N ALA A 27 -8.18 8.48 11.89
CA ALA A 27 -8.51 7.27 12.63
C ALA A 27 -9.86 6.67 12.20
N ALA A 28 -10.89 7.49 11.99
CA ALA A 28 -12.20 7.03 11.54
C ALA A 28 -12.16 6.38 10.14
N LEU A 29 -11.39 6.94 9.20
CA LEU A 29 -11.19 6.34 7.88
C LEU A 29 -10.44 5.00 7.99
N LEU A 30 -9.40 4.94 8.82
CA LEU A 30 -8.60 3.73 9.01
C LEU A 30 -9.37 2.63 9.72
N GLU A 31 -10.28 2.98 10.63
CA GLU A 31 -11.22 2.05 11.25
C GLU A 31 -12.16 1.46 10.18
N ALA A 32 -12.78 2.30 9.35
CA ALA A 32 -13.62 1.85 8.25
C ALA A 32 -12.85 0.94 7.27
N MET A 33 -11.59 1.27 6.99
CA MET A 33 -10.70 0.47 6.14
C MET A 33 -10.39 -0.90 6.74
N GLN A 34 -10.21 -0.99 8.06
CA GLN A 34 -9.83 -2.23 8.73
C GLN A 34 -11.04 -3.12 9.03
N GLU A 35 -12.09 -2.54 9.61
CA GLU A 35 -13.28 -3.25 10.09
C GLU A 35 -14.31 -3.50 8.98
N ARG A 36 -14.18 -2.81 7.84
CA ARG A 36 -15.14 -2.86 6.72
C ARG A 36 -16.57 -2.51 7.15
N ALA A 37 -16.66 -1.65 8.16
CA ALA A 37 -17.92 -1.20 8.75
C ALA A 37 -17.74 0.15 9.45
N VAL A 38 -18.86 0.82 9.70
CA VAL A 38 -18.91 2.09 10.43
C VAL A 38 -19.99 1.98 11.49
N THR A 39 -19.69 2.41 12.72
CA THR A 39 -20.66 2.48 13.82
C THR A 39 -21.14 3.90 14.01
N VAL A 40 -22.45 4.14 13.88
CA VAL A 40 -23.07 5.47 14.07
C VAL A 40 -24.26 5.35 15.00
N ALA A 41 -24.24 6.12 16.09
CA ALA A 41 -25.31 6.15 17.10
C ALA A 41 -25.69 4.74 17.62
N GLY A 42 -24.69 3.89 17.86
CA GLY A 42 -24.89 2.52 18.34
C GLY A 42 -25.32 1.50 17.29
N HIS A 43 -25.51 1.92 16.03
CA HIS A 43 -25.84 1.03 14.92
C HIS A 43 -24.60 0.75 14.06
N HIS A 44 -24.38 -0.53 13.78
CA HIS A 44 -23.27 -1.00 12.97
C HIS A 44 -23.69 -1.16 11.51
N TYR A 45 -23.03 -0.44 10.59
CA TYR A 45 -23.31 -0.48 9.16
C TYR A 45 -22.12 -1.10 8.41
N LYS A 46 -22.36 -2.21 7.71
CA LYS A 46 -21.34 -2.82 6.84
C LYS A 46 -21.12 -1.99 5.58
N LEU A 47 -19.87 -1.94 5.13
CA LEU A 47 -19.49 -1.33 3.85
C LEU A 47 -19.64 -2.35 2.73
N ASP A 48 -20.01 -1.87 1.55
CA ASP A 48 -20.16 -2.71 0.37
C ASP A 48 -18.78 -3.15 -0.13
N LEU A 49 -18.69 -4.38 -0.65
CA LEU A 49 -17.46 -4.98 -1.13
C LEU A 49 -17.46 -5.06 -2.68
N PRO A 50 -16.30 -4.92 -3.35
CA PRO A 50 -14.97 -4.65 -2.79
C PRO A 50 -14.87 -3.23 -2.18
N TYR A 51 -14.03 -3.07 -1.17
CA TYR A 51 -13.77 -1.78 -0.53
C TYR A 51 -12.29 -1.44 -0.63
N PHE A 52 -11.96 -0.41 -1.39
CA PHE A 52 -10.60 0.01 -1.70
C PHE A 52 -10.41 1.48 -1.34
N VAL A 53 -9.37 1.77 -0.56
CA VAL A 53 -9.02 3.13 -0.16
C VAL A 53 -7.68 3.48 -0.79
N LEU A 54 -7.70 4.53 -1.61
CA LEU A 54 -6.51 5.22 -2.10
C LEU A 54 -6.37 6.50 -1.29
N ALA A 55 -5.24 6.71 -0.64
CA ALA A 55 -4.96 7.93 0.11
C ALA A 55 -3.73 8.61 -0.46
N THR A 56 -3.76 9.94 -0.58
CA THR A 56 -2.61 10.73 -1.03
C THR A 56 -2.08 11.56 0.13
N GLN A 57 -0.79 11.87 0.10
CA GLN A 57 -0.16 12.78 1.04
C GLN A 57 0.63 13.80 0.23
N ASN A 58 0.49 15.09 0.58
CA ASN A 58 1.30 16.13 -0.01
C ASN A 58 2.58 16.32 0.83
N PRO A 59 3.79 16.07 0.28
CA PRO A 59 5.03 16.09 1.05
C PRO A 59 5.61 17.51 1.26
N ILE A 60 5.13 18.53 0.52
CA ILE A 60 5.76 19.86 0.49
C ILE A 60 5.15 20.84 1.52
N GLU A 61 3.90 20.62 1.95
CA GLU A 61 3.20 21.56 2.84
C GLU A 61 3.49 21.33 4.34
N GLN A 62 4.08 22.33 4.99
CA GLN A 62 4.44 22.28 6.42
C GLN A 62 3.39 22.90 7.36
N GLU A 63 2.48 23.75 6.86
CA GLU A 63 1.44 24.37 7.70
C GLU A 63 0.14 23.56 7.65
N GLY A 64 -0.41 23.23 8.83
CA GLY A 64 -1.70 22.57 8.95
C GLY A 64 -1.72 21.08 8.57
N THR A 65 -0.57 20.42 8.53
CA THR A 65 -0.47 18.98 8.27
C THR A 65 -0.27 18.18 9.57
N TYR A 66 -0.94 17.04 9.63
CA TYR A 66 -0.88 16.01 10.66
C TYR A 66 -0.35 14.72 10.01
N PRO A 67 0.97 14.44 10.10
CA PRO A 67 1.53 13.24 9.51
C PRO A 67 0.88 12.00 10.13
N LEU A 68 0.68 10.97 9.32
CA LEU A 68 0.15 9.71 9.82
C LEU A 68 1.27 9.00 10.60
N PRO A 69 1.02 8.61 11.86
CA PRO A 69 1.95 7.76 12.59
C PRO A 69 2.22 6.45 11.83
N GLU A 70 3.40 5.88 12.01
CA GLU A 70 3.82 4.62 11.35
C GLU A 70 2.86 3.46 11.56
N ALA A 71 2.29 3.35 12.77
CA ALA A 71 1.26 2.35 13.08
C ALA A 71 -0.01 2.51 12.21
N GLN A 72 -0.28 3.72 11.71
CA GLN A 72 -1.36 4.00 10.78
C GLN A 72 -0.97 3.71 9.34
N LEU A 73 0.23 4.14 8.92
CA LEU A 73 0.78 3.85 7.60
C LEU A 73 0.88 2.34 7.34
N ASP A 74 1.24 1.55 8.36
CA ASP A 74 1.33 0.09 8.23
C ASP A 74 0.01 -0.58 7.82
N ARG A 75 -1.15 0.09 8.00
CA ARG A 75 -2.45 -0.42 7.54
C ARG A 75 -2.61 -0.35 6.02
N PHE A 76 -1.85 0.49 5.33
CA PHE A 76 -1.82 0.53 3.87
C PHE A 76 -0.93 -0.58 3.32
N MET A 77 -1.44 -1.32 2.33
CA MET A 77 -0.68 -2.42 1.72
C MET A 77 0.57 -1.89 1.01
N PHE A 78 0.39 -0.86 0.17
CA PHE A 78 1.42 -0.22 -0.62
C PHE A 78 1.55 1.27 -0.29
N ALA A 79 2.77 1.80 -0.39
CA ALA A 79 3.08 3.21 -0.52
C ALA A 79 3.78 3.42 -1.87
N ILE A 80 3.23 4.31 -2.70
CA ILE A 80 3.69 4.56 -4.06
C ILE A 80 4.11 6.01 -4.14
N ASN A 81 5.33 6.27 -4.61
CA ASN A 81 5.76 7.62 -4.94
C ASN A 81 5.30 7.92 -6.36
N LEU A 82 4.62 9.04 -6.54
CA LEU A 82 4.22 9.53 -7.85
C LEU A 82 5.22 10.57 -8.31
N ASP A 83 5.91 10.26 -9.39
CA ASP A 83 6.76 11.20 -10.10
C ASP A 83 6.01 11.83 -11.27
N TYR A 84 6.54 12.92 -11.81
CA TYR A 84 5.99 13.52 -13.02
C TYR A 84 6.13 12.56 -14.21
N PRO A 85 5.13 12.52 -15.11
CA PRO A 85 5.25 11.75 -16.34
C PRO A 85 6.44 12.23 -17.16
N SER A 86 6.98 11.35 -18.00
CA SER A 86 7.95 11.77 -19.01
C SER A 86 7.30 12.76 -19.98
N PHE A 87 8.10 13.61 -20.63
CA PHE A 87 7.59 14.57 -21.61
C PHE A 87 6.68 13.93 -22.67
N LYS A 88 6.98 12.69 -23.10
CA LYS A 88 6.16 11.99 -24.10
C LYS A 88 4.80 11.57 -23.54
N GLU A 89 4.78 11.01 -22.33
CA GLU A 89 3.55 10.64 -21.63
C GLU A 89 2.71 11.88 -21.32
N GLU A 90 3.34 12.98 -20.90
CA GLU A 90 2.66 14.25 -20.63
C GLU A 90 2.02 14.83 -21.89
N VAL A 91 2.74 14.83 -23.03
CA VAL A 91 2.17 15.25 -24.32
C VAL A 91 0.96 14.40 -24.72
N GLU A 92 1.00 13.09 -24.46
CA GLU A 92 -0.12 12.20 -24.76
C GLU A 92 -1.32 12.46 -23.85
N VAL A 93 -1.09 12.65 -22.54
CA VAL A 93 -2.13 13.02 -21.58
C VAL A 93 -2.78 14.33 -21.98
N VAL A 94 -1.98 15.38 -22.27
CA VAL A 94 -2.51 16.68 -22.70
C VAL A 94 -3.33 16.53 -23.98
N ARG A 95 -2.85 15.79 -24.98
CA ARG A 95 -3.61 15.57 -26.23
C ARG A 95 -4.94 14.86 -26.00
N THR A 96 -4.96 13.85 -25.16
CA THR A 96 -6.15 13.00 -24.93
C THR A 96 -7.19 13.72 -24.07
N THR A 97 -6.74 14.46 -23.05
CA THR A 97 -7.62 15.13 -22.07
C THR A 97 -8.14 16.50 -22.52
N THR A 98 -7.55 17.10 -23.56
CA THR A 98 -7.99 18.40 -24.10
C THR A 98 -8.89 18.26 -25.33
N SER A 99 -9.28 17.04 -25.68
CA SER A 99 -10.30 16.78 -26.70
C SER A 99 -11.70 16.71 -26.07
N ASP A 100 -12.73 16.99 -26.85
CA ASP A 100 -14.13 16.83 -26.42
C ASP A 100 -14.61 15.35 -26.45
N ASP A 101 -13.72 14.41 -26.77
CA ASP A 101 -14.05 12.98 -26.87
C ASP A 101 -14.17 12.36 -25.47
N VAL A 102 -15.40 12.12 -25.03
CA VAL A 102 -15.68 11.39 -23.79
C VAL A 102 -15.55 9.88 -24.05
N ALA A 103 -14.52 9.26 -23.49
CA ALA A 103 -14.35 7.82 -23.56
C ALA A 103 -15.50 7.09 -22.85
N THR A 104 -16.19 6.20 -23.58
CA THR A 104 -17.19 5.31 -22.97
C THR A 104 -16.47 4.12 -22.35
N VAL A 105 -16.53 4.01 -21.02
CA VAL A 105 -15.93 2.90 -20.27
C VAL A 105 -16.92 1.74 -20.23
N ASN A 106 -16.54 0.60 -20.84
CA ASN A 106 -17.31 -0.63 -20.75
C ASN A 106 -16.81 -1.46 -19.56
N PRO A 107 -17.65 -1.74 -18.54
CA PRO A 107 -17.22 -2.52 -17.39
C PRO A 107 -16.92 -3.96 -17.83
N LEU A 108 -15.70 -4.43 -17.56
CA LEU A 108 -15.27 -5.80 -17.86
C LEU A 108 -15.58 -6.78 -16.73
N PHE A 109 -15.70 -6.28 -15.51
CA PHE A 109 -15.95 -7.09 -14.31
C PHE A 109 -17.02 -6.46 -13.45
N THR A 110 -17.82 -7.31 -12.81
CA THR A 110 -18.73 -6.98 -11.73
C THR A 110 -18.01 -6.99 -10.38
N ALA A 111 -18.63 -6.39 -9.36
CA ALA A 111 -18.11 -6.42 -8.00
C ALA A 111 -17.93 -7.85 -7.46
N GLU A 112 -18.87 -8.76 -7.76
CA GLU A 112 -18.81 -10.16 -7.35
C GLU A 112 -17.65 -10.91 -8.02
N GLU A 113 -17.40 -10.66 -9.30
CA GLU A 113 -16.26 -11.24 -10.01
C GLU A 113 -14.93 -10.78 -9.41
N ILE A 114 -14.80 -9.51 -9.05
CA ILE A 114 -13.60 -9.00 -8.36
C ILE A 114 -13.38 -9.75 -7.03
N LEU A 115 -14.44 -9.99 -6.26
CA LEU A 115 -14.33 -10.75 -5.01
C LEU A 115 -13.93 -12.20 -5.27
N ASN A 116 -14.46 -12.83 -6.32
CA ASN A 116 -14.07 -14.17 -6.72
C ASN A 116 -12.59 -14.24 -7.10
N TYR A 117 -12.07 -13.27 -7.85
CA TYR A 117 -10.63 -13.19 -8.16
C TYR A 117 -9.78 -13.02 -6.89
N GLN A 118 -10.19 -12.16 -5.95
CA GLN A 118 -9.48 -12.01 -4.67
C GLN A 118 -9.41 -13.34 -3.89
N HIS A 119 -10.45 -14.16 -3.94
CA HIS A 119 -10.45 -15.49 -3.32
C HIS A 119 -9.53 -16.48 -4.05
N VAL A 120 -9.51 -16.44 -5.38
CA VAL A 120 -8.60 -17.27 -6.19
C VAL A 120 -7.14 -16.93 -5.89
N ILE A 121 -6.78 -15.64 -5.88
CA ILE A 121 -5.42 -15.19 -5.54
C ILE A 121 -4.99 -15.75 -4.19
N ARG A 122 -5.84 -15.71 -3.16
CA ARG A 122 -5.50 -16.26 -1.83
C ARG A 122 -5.19 -17.76 -1.86
N ARG A 123 -5.84 -18.52 -2.75
CA ARG A 123 -5.69 -19.98 -2.90
C ARG A 123 -4.49 -20.40 -3.75
N ILE A 124 -3.82 -19.47 -4.45
CA ILE A 124 -2.60 -19.77 -5.19
C ILE A 124 -1.56 -20.38 -4.22
N PRO A 125 -1.02 -21.57 -4.53
CA PRO A 125 -0.02 -22.21 -3.68
C PRO A 125 1.29 -21.43 -3.75
N VAL A 126 2.06 -21.49 -2.65
CA VAL A 126 3.38 -20.88 -2.54
C VAL A 126 4.29 -21.92 -1.94
N ALA A 127 5.47 -22.11 -2.52
CA ALA A 127 6.46 -23.01 -1.96
C ALA A 127 7.03 -22.45 -0.65
N ASP A 128 7.34 -23.32 0.31
CA ASP A 128 7.78 -22.93 1.65
C ASP A 128 9.02 -22.03 1.60
N ASN A 129 9.96 -22.31 0.69
CA ASN A 129 11.16 -21.49 0.51
C ASN A 129 10.86 -20.03 0.10
N VAL A 130 9.76 -19.78 -0.63
CA VAL A 130 9.35 -18.41 -1.00
C VAL A 130 8.71 -17.70 0.21
N ILE A 131 7.97 -18.43 1.05
CA ILE A 131 7.42 -17.91 2.30
C ILE A 131 8.57 -17.57 3.26
N GLU A 132 9.50 -18.49 3.45
CA GLU A 132 10.70 -18.32 4.28
C GLU A 132 11.51 -17.12 3.79
N TYR A 133 11.74 -16.99 2.48
CA TYR A 133 12.43 -15.85 1.89
C TYR A 133 11.75 -14.51 2.22
N ALA A 134 10.42 -14.42 2.08
CA ALA A 134 9.69 -13.20 2.41
C ALA A 134 9.73 -12.86 3.92
N VAL A 135 9.73 -13.88 4.78
CA VAL A 135 9.87 -13.70 6.24
C VAL A 135 11.29 -13.28 6.60
N GLU A 136 12.30 -13.91 6.01
CA GLU A 136 13.71 -13.57 6.19
C GLU A 136 13.99 -12.14 5.72
N MET A 137 13.51 -11.75 4.54
CA MET A 137 13.63 -10.38 4.03
C MET A 137 13.05 -9.35 5.02
N VAL A 138 11.89 -9.63 5.62
CA VAL A 138 11.30 -8.75 6.62
C VAL A 138 12.10 -8.76 7.92
N ALA A 139 12.62 -9.91 8.35
CA ALA A 139 13.49 -9.99 9.53
C ALA A 139 14.77 -9.16 9.35
N LYS A 140 15.37 -9.19 8.15
CA LYS A 140 16.56 -8.40 7.78
C LYS A 140 16.36 -6.89 7.92
N THR A 141 15.12 -6.38 7.88
CA THR A 141 14.83 -4.95 8.09
C THR A 141 14.92 -4.51 9.55
N ARG A 142 14.97 -5.43 10.51
CA ARG A 142 14.95 -5.13 11.94
C ARG A 142 16.38 -5.02 12.45
N PRO A 143 16.85 -3.86 12.95
CA PRO A 143 18.26 -3.65 13.29
C PRO A 143 18.78 -4.63 14.36
N ASP A 144 17.93 -5.05 15.29
CA ASP A 144 18.28 -6.02 16.35
C ASP A 144 18.29 -7.49 15.89
N SER A 145 17.96 -7.77 14.62
CA SER A 145 18.00 -9.14 14.11
C SER A 145 19.43 -9.58 13.78
N ASP A 146 19.76 -10.82 14.13
CA ASP A 146 21.02 -11.46 13.72
C ASP A 146 21.21 -11.48 12.19
N THR A 147 20.09 -11.50 11.45
CA THR A 147 20.09 -11.53 9.99
C THR A 147 20.20 -10.16 9.34
N ALA A 148 20.10 -9.07 10.11
CA ALA A 148 20.11 -7.72 9.55
C ALA A 148 21.44 -7.40 8.85
N THR A 149 21.35 -6.72 7.70
CA THR A 149 22.50 -6.26 6.95
C THR A 149 23.22 -5.13 7.71
N ASP A 150 24.50 -4.92 7.42
CA ASP A 150 25.27 -3.83 8.03
C ASP A 150 24.62 -2.47 7.75
N LEU A 151 24.05 -2.31 6.56
CA LEU A 151 23.29 -1.11 6.17
C LEU A 151 22.08 -0.91 7.09
N VAL A 152 21.27 -1.96 7.33
CA VAL A 152 20.12 -1.85 8.23
C VAL A 152 20.56 -1.52 9.66
N LYS A 153 21.56 -2.23 10.19
CA LYS A 153 22.08 -1.99 11.54
C LYS A 153 22.60 -0.56 11.75
N GLN A 154 23.13 0.06 10.69
CA GLN A 154 23.69 1.39 10.74
C GLN A 154 22.66 2.50 10.52
N TYR A 155 21.63 2.28 9.70
CA TYR A 155 20.78 3.34 9.16
C TYR A 155 19.29 3.22 9.50
N ILE A 156 18.83 2.12 10.08
CA ILE A 156 17.42 1.87 10.37
C ILE A 156 17.19 1.81 11.88
N ASP A 157 16.28 2.65 12.38
CA ASP A 157 15.83 2.66 13.78
C ASP A 157 14.72 1.64 14.04
N TRP A 158 13.88 1.37 13.03
CA TRP A 158 12.76 0.43 13.17
C TRP A 158 12.45 -0.29 11.86
N GLY A 159 12.29 -1.62 11.95
CA GLY A 159 12.01 -2.49 10.81
C GLY A 159 10.56 -2.91 10.67
N ALA A 160 10.28 -3.64 9.59
CA ALA A 160 8.95 -4.04 9.21
C ALA A 160 8.36 -5.17 10.08
N GLY A 161 7.06 -5.06 10.37
CA GLY A 161 6.29 -6.06 11.13
C GLY A 161 5.81 -7.26 10.29
N PRO A 162 5.14 -8.25 10.91
CA PRO A 162 4.66 -9.46 10.22
C PRO A 162 3.63 -9.17 9.10
N ARG A 163 2.95 -8.03 9.16
CA ARG A 163 2.04 -7.57 8.09
C ARG A 163 2.78 -7.36 6.77
N ALA A 164 4.05 -6.95 6.80
CA ALA A 164 4.87 -6.85 5.60
C ALA A 164 5.04 -8.20 4.91
N SER A 165 5.35 -9.27 5.65
CA SER A 165 5.49 -10.63 5.09
C SER A 165 4.17 -11.11 4.46
N GLN A 166 3.04 -10.86 5.13
CA GLN A 166 1.71 -11.19 4.58
C GLN A 166 1.44 -10.45 3.28
N ASN A 167 1.74 -9.14 3.24
CA ASN A 167 1.51 -8.31 2.06
C ASN A 167 2.47 -8.68 0.92
N LEU A 168 3.73 -8.99 1.21
CA LEU A 168 4.70 -9.47 0.21
C LEU A 168 4.18 -10.73 -0.47
N ILE A 169 3.70 -11.71 0.29
CA ILE A 169 3.18 -12.96 -0.27
C ILE A 169 1.89 -12.73 -1.08
N LEU A 170 0.94 -11.94 -0.57
CA LEU A 170 -0.29 -11.64 -1.31
C LEU A 170 -0.02 -10.85 -2.60
N ALA A 171 0.90 -9.89 -2.56
CA ALA A 171 1.32 -9.13 -3.72
C ALA A 171 2.06 -10.02 -4.73
N ALA A 172 2.98 -10.87 -4.27
CA ALA A 172 3.73 -11.80 -5.13
C ALA A 172 2.79 -12.78 -5.83
N LYS A 173 1.80 -13.34 -5.13
CA LYS A 173 0.73 -14.17 -5.74
C LYS A 173 -0.02 -13.42 -6.83
N THR A 174 -0.39 -12.17 -6.55
CA THR A 174 -1.14 -11.32 -7.50
C THR A 174 -0.28 -11.00 -8.73
N HIS A 175 0.97 -10.61 -8.52
CA HIS A 175 1.95 -10.32 -9.57
C HIS A 175 2.19 -11.54 -10.46
N ALA A 176 2.40 -12.71 -9.86
CA ALA A 176 2.54 -13.98 -10.58
C ALA A 176 1.30 -14.29 -11.43
N ALA A 177 0.10 -14.16 -10.86
CA ALA A 177 -1.15 -14.45 -11.55
C ALA A 177 -1.39 -13.53 -12.76
N ILE A 178 -1.10 -12.22 -12.64
CA ILE A 178 -1.24 -11.25 -13.74
C ILE A 178 -0.24 -11.57 -14.87
N GLN A 179 0.91 -12.14 -14.54
CA GLN A 179 1.91 -12.62 -15.51
C GLN A 179 1.61 -14.03 -16.06
N GLY A 180 0.48 -14.64 -15.68
CA GLY A 180 0.11 -16.00 -16.12
C GLY A 180 0.88 -17.12 -15.42
N LYS A 181 1.63 -16.84 -14.35
CA LYS A 181 2.28 -17.84 -13.50
C LYS A 181 1.26 -18.43 -12.52
N PHE A 182 1.31 -19.75 -12.33
CA PHE A 182 0.42 -20.48 -11.41
C PHE A 182 0.86 -20.45 -9.95
N SER A 183 2.08 -20.01 -9.66
CA SER A 183 2.65 -19.88 -8.32
C SER A 183 3.75 -18.81 -8.34
N PRO A 184 3.90 -18.00 -7.28
CA PRO A 184 4.97 -17.02 -7.21
C PRO A 184 6.32 -17.68 -6.89
N ASP A 185 7.37 -17.04 -7.37
CA ASP A 185 8.77 -17.33 -7.03
C ASP A 185 9.37 -16.13 -6.24
N ILE A 186 10.66 -16.23 -5.90
CA ILE A 186 11.40 -15.19 -5.17
C ILE A 186 11.43 -13.85 -5.94
N GLU A 187 11.53 -13.87 -7.27
CA GLU A 187 11.56 -12.65 -8.08
C GLU A 187 10.25 -11.86 -7.93
N ASN A 188 9.11 -12.56 -7.86
CA ASN A 188 7.82 -11.92 -7.60
C ASN A 188 7.78 -11.20 -6.25
N VAL A 189 8.46 -11.75 -5.22
CA VAL A 189 8.58 -11.10 -3.90
C VAL A 189 9.46 -9.85 -3.99
N GLN A 190 10.59 -9.93 -4.71
CA GLN A 190 11.52 -8.81 -4.89
C GLN A 190 10.89 -7.64 -5.66
N VAL A 191 10.12 -7.92 -6.71
CA VAL A 191 9.46 -6.88 -7.54
C VAL A 191 8.48 -6.04 -6.72
N VAL A 192 7.73 -6.67 -5.82
CA VAL A 192 6.72 -5.98 -5.00
C VAL A 192 7.29 -5.46 -3.67
N ALA A 193 8.58 -5.69 -3.39
CA ALA A 193 9.19 -5.37 -2.09
C ALA A 193 9.24 -3.86 -1.81
N ASN A 194 9.67 -3.06 -2.79
CA ASN A 194 9.85 -1.61 -2.60
C ASN A 194 8.56 -0.90 -2.13
N PRO A 195 7.44 -0.96 -2.87
CA PRO A 195 6.22 -0.27 -2.46
C PRO A 195 5.58 -0.86 -1.19
N ILE A 196 5.98 -2.05 -0.74
CA ILE A 196 5.49 -2.66 0.50
C ILE A 196 6.35 -2.27 1.71
N LEU A 197 7.67 -2.20 1.55
CA LEU A 197 8.57 -2.05 2.70
C LEU A 197 8.89 -0.59 3.01
N ARG A 198 8.79 0.33 2.04
CA ARG A 198 9.26 1.71 2.22
C ARG A 198 8.63 2.47 3.39
N HIS A 199 7.32 2.33 3.61
CA HIS A 199 6.59 2.97 4.72
C HIS A 199 6.57 2.09 5.98
N ARG A 200 7.43 1.07 6.02
CA ARG A 200 7.56 0.13 7.13
C ARG A 200 8.98 0.06 7.67
N ILE A 201 9.88 0.90 7.15
CA ILE A 201 11.24 1.07 7.62
C ILE A 201 11.42 2.52 8.05
N ILE A 202 11.91 2.74 9.26
CA ILE A 202 12.18 4.08 9.78
C ILE A 202 13.69 4.27 9.76
N LYS A 203 14.13 5.24 8.96
CA LYS A 203 15.53 5.64 8.88
C LYS A 203 15.91 6.50 10.07
N ASN A 204 17.17 6.38 10.48
CA ASN A 204 17.73 7.26 11.49
C ASN A 204 18.28 8.57 10.86
N TYR A 205 18.58 9.54 11.71
CA TYR A 205 19.09 10.85 11.26
C TYR A 205 20.38 10.75 10.43
N LYS A 206 21.23 9.75 10.72
CA LYS A 206 22.47 9.52 9.97
C LYS A 206 22.18 9.11 8.53
N ALA A 207 21.18 8.25 8.32
CA ALA A 207 20.74 7.82 7.00
C ALA A 207 20.22 9.00 6.17
N GLU A 208 19.47 9.92 6.79
CA GLU A 208 19.01 11.14 6.14
C GLU A 208 20.17 12.06 5.76
N ALA A 209 21.11 12.28 6.68
CA ALA A 209 22.27 13.15 6.45
C ALA A 209 23.19 12.61 5.33
N GLU A 210 23.32 11.30 5.21
CA GLU A 210 24.14 10.63 4.18
C GLU A 210 23.37 10.35 2.87
N GLY A 211 22.09 10.73 2.79
CA GLY A 211 21.27 10.59 1.58
C GLY A 211 20.91 9.13 1.25
N VAL A 212 20.83 8.26 2.26
CA VAL A 212 20.44 6.86 2.08
C VAL A 212 18.94 6.77 1.75
N THR A 213 18.65 6.18 0.60
CA THR A 213 17.27 6.00 0.09
C THR A 213 16.66 4.69 0.58
N ASP A 214 15.33 4.65 0.65
CA ASP A 214 14.60 3.43 1.03
C ASP A 214 14.84 2.33 -0.02
N GLU A 215 14.93 2.71 -1.29
CA GLU A 215 15.31 1.86 -2.42
C GLU A 215 16.64 1.14 -2.17
N GLN A 216 17.67 1.86 -1.73
CA GLN A 216 18.99 1.29 -1.44
C GLN A 216 18.91 0.31 -0.28
N VAL A 217 18.21 0.66 0.79
CA VAL A 217 18.00 -0.22 1.96
C VAL A 217 17.30 -1.50 1.52
N ILE A 218 16.17 -1.39 0.82
CA ILE A 218 15.34 -2.53 0.42
C ILE A 218 16.09 -3.43 -0.56
N LYS A 219 16.82 -2.86 -1.51
CA LYS A 219 17.65 -3.62 -2.46
C LYS A 219 18.77 -4.39 -1.76
N SER A 220 19.27 -3.92 -0.62
CA SER A 220 20.28 -4.63 0.16
C SER A 220 19.76 -5.90 0.83
N LEU A 221 18.43 -6.10 0.89
CA LEU A 221 17.80 -7.25 1.52
C LEU A 221 17.72 -8.49 0.62
N PHE A 222 18.00 -8.31 -0.68
CA PHE A 222 17.74 -9.30 -1.73
C PHE A 222 18.69 -10.49 -1.69
#